data_AF-A0A960Y4P7-F1
#
_entry.id   AF-A0A960Y4P7-F1
#
_cell.length_a   1.000
_cell.length_b   1.000
_cell.length_c   1.000
_cell.angle_alpha   90.00
_cell.angle_beta   90.00
_cell.angle_gamma   90.00
#
_symmetry.space_group_name_H-M   'P 1'
#
loop_
_entity.id
_entity.type
_entity.pdbx_description
1 polymer ?
#
loop_
_entity_poly.entity_id
_entity_poly.type
_entity_poly.pdbx_seq_one_letter_code
_entity_poly.pdbx_strand_id
1 'polypeptide(L)'
;MRQGKEPHEALEMALSEWMAVQNISKMKLVEPSAAEIVRSLQEAGYTVMGLTTRGLGQSTRTNEQLKTVGIDLSRTAPANEDIFFMNGRGVLFRGGTLFTANTHKGKALFTFLDEAGYKPQRILFINDKRSHILPIEEWADQRGVPFIGLRYGFLDEKVKNLNLEITEIQWEHFGHILSDAEAQKIGEERKLRTCPAG
;
A
#
# COMPACT_ATOMS: atom_id res chain seq x y z
N MET A 1 1.81 -34.36 -7.97
CA MET A 1 2.26 -33.20 -8.77
C MET A 1 1.28 -32.07 -8.51
N ARG A 2 1.70 -30.92 -7.96
CA ARG A 2 0.83 -29.73 -7.93
C ARG A 2 0.80 -29.18 -9.35
N GLN A 3 -0.34 -29.24 -10.03
CA GLN A 3 -0.53 -28.55 -11.31
C GLN A 3 -0.26 -27.06 -11.10
N GLY A 4 0.58 -26.47 -11.94
CA GLY A 4 0.74 -25.01 -11.98
C GLY A 4 -0.61 -24.37 -12.30
N LYS A 5 -0.93 -23.28 -11.59
CA LYS A 5 -2.15 -22.51 -11.85
C LYS A 5 -1.91 -21.55 -13.01
N GLU A 6 -2.96 -21.24 -13.76
CA GLU A 6 -2.90 -20.18 -14.76
C GLU A 6 -2.61 -18.82 -14.06
N PRO A 7 -1.87 -17.88 -14.68
CA PRO A 7 -1.46 -16.64 -14.03
C PRO A 7 -2.62 -15.83 -13.42
N HIS A 8 -3.78 -15.85 -14.08
CA HIS A 8 -4.98 -15.19 -13.57
C HIS A 8 -5.50 -15.84 -12.28
N GLU A 9 -5.57 -17.18 -12.24
CA GLU A 9 -6.02 -17.90 -11.05
C GLU A 9 -5.07 -17.72 -9.87
N ALA A 10 -3.75 -17.72 -10.14
CA ALA A 10 -2.74 -17.45 -9.13
C ALA A 10 -2.87 -16.03 -8.56
N LEU A 11 -3.12 -15.04 -9.42
CA LEU A 11 -3.34 -13.66 -9.00
C LEU A 11 -4.60 -13.51 -8.14
N GLU A 12 -5.73 -14.08 -8.56
CA GLU A 12 -6.99 -14.01 -7.81
C GLU A 12 -6.87 -14.66 -6.43
N MET A 13 -6.20 -15.83 -6.34
CA MET A 13 -5.93 -16.46 -5.05
C MET A 13 -5.07 -15.57 -4.14
N ALA A 14 -3.95 -15.06 -4.66
CA ALA A 14 -3.07 -14.19 -3.88
C ALA A 14 -3.76 -12.90 -3.44
N LEU A 15 -4.64 -12.33 -4.26
CA LEU A 15 -5.45 -11.16 -3.91
C LEU A 15 -6.45 -11.46 -2.80
N SER A 16 -7.12 -12.61 -2.86
CA SER A 16 -8.06 -13.05 -1.83
C SER A 16 -7.37 -13.24 -0.48
N GLU A 17 -6.25 -13.96 -0.47
CA GLU A 17 -5.41 -14.16 0.71
C GLU A 17 -4.89 -12.83 1.28
N TRP A 18 -4.38 -11.96 0.42
CA TRP A 18 -3.94 -10.62 0.80
C TRP A 18 -5.06 -9.80 1.44
N MET A 19 -6.27 -9.81 0.85
CA MET A 19 -7.42 -9.10 1.41
C MET A 19 -7.81 -9.65 2.79
N ALA A 20 -7.79 -10.97 2.96
CA ALA A 20 -8.07 -11.60 4.25
C ALA A 20 -7.04 -11.15 5.32
N VAL A 21 -5.74 -11.15 4.99
CA VAL A 21 -4.67 -10.65 5.88
C VAL A 21 -4.93 -9.19 6.29
N GLN A 22 -5.30 -8.31 5.34
CA GLN A 22 -5.55 -6.90 5.63
C GLN A 22 -6.74 -6.69 6.59
N ASN A 23 -7.72 -7.58 6.59
CA ASN A 23 -8.89 -7.47 7.46
C ASN A 23 -8.59 -7.84 8.93
N ILE A 24 -7.65 -8.75 9.17
CA ILE A 24 -7.29 -9.20 10.52
C ILE A 24 -6.03 -8.52 11.08
N SER A 25 -5.21 -7.91 10.22
CA SER A 25 -3.96 -7.25 10.63
C SER A 25 -4.20 -5.83 11.16
N LYS A 26 -3.41 -5.46 12.19
CA LYS A 26 -3.33 -4.08 12.69
C LYS A 26 -2.30 -3.30 11.88
N MET A 27 -2.68 -2.09 11.44
CA MET A 27 -1.75 -1.19 10.77
C MET A 27 -0.70 -0.66 11.77
N LYS A 28 0.55 -0.57 11.31
CA LYS A 28 1.65 0.05 12.04
C LYS A 28 2.37 1.00 11.11
N LEU A 29 2.74 2.18 11.62
CA LEU A 29 3.57 3.12 10.88
C LEU A 29 5.00 2.56 10.78
N VAL A 30 5.60 2.72 9.61
CA VAL A 30 7.02 2.43 9.40
C VAL A 30 7.85 3.44 10.19
N GLU A 31 7.54 4.73 10.01
CA GLU A 31 8.10 5.85 10.77
C GLU A 31 7.07 6.33 11.79
N PRO A 32 7.38 6.34 13.09
CA PRO A 32 6.46 6.83 14.12
C PRO A 32 5.99 8.28 13.88
N SER A 33 6.82 9.10 13.25
CA SER A 33 6.53 10.52 12.94
C SER A 33 5.68 10.73 11.69
N ALA A 34 5.35 9.68 10.91
CA ALA A 34 4.64 9.84 9.64
C ALA A 34 3.30 10.57 9.77
N ALA A 35 2.53 10.27 10.83
CA ALA A 35 1.26 10.95 11.09
C ALA A 35 1.44 12.45 11.41
N GLU A 36 2.49 12.80 12.16
CA GLU A 36 2.84 14.18 12.47
C GLU A 36 3.29 14.94 11.22
N ILE A 37 4.09 14.32 10.35
CA ILE A 37 4.53 14.92 9.08
C ILE A 37 3.31 15.20 8.18
N VAL A 38 2.38 14.25 8.04
CA VAL A 38 1.16 14.47 7.25
C VAL A 38 0.37 15.64 7.83
N ARG A 39 0.17 15.65 9.15
CA ARG A 39 -0.58 16.72 9.84
C ARG A 39 0.09 18.08 9.66
N SER A 40 1.40 18.19 9.82
CA SER A 40 2.11 19.47 9.71
C SER A 40 2.07 20.02 8.27
N LEU A 41 2.16 19.14 7.27
CA LEU A 41 1.97 19.54 5.87
C LEU A 41 0.55 20.06 5.61
N GLN A 42 -0.46 19.38 6.15
CA GLN A 42 -1.85 19.82 6.05
C GLN A 42 -2.09 21.17 6.75
N GLU A 43 -1.53 21.36 7.95
CA GLU A 43 -1.61 22.61 8.73
C GLU A 43 -0.88 23.77 8.05
N ALA A 44 0.20 23.49 7.33
CA ALA A 44 0.89 24.46 6.49
C ALA A 44 0.14 24.79 5.17
N GLY A 45 -1.03 24.20 4.94
CA GLY A 45 -1.87 24.47 3.78
C GLY A 45 -1.53 23.65 2.53
N TYR A 46 -0.68 22.61 2.64
CA TYR A 46 -0.41 21.71 1.53
C TYR A 46 -1.55 20.70 1.35
N THR A 47 -1.88 20.45 0.08
CA THR A 47 -2.72 19.32 -0.31
C THR A 47 -1.95 18.02 -0.19
N VAL A 48 -2.47 17.10 0.63
CA VAL A 48 -1.87 15.78 0.87
C VAL A 48 -2.89 14.71 0.51
N MET A 49 -2.48 13.72 -0.30
CA MET A 49 -3.34 12.60 -0.70
C MET A 49 -2.55 11.30 -0.82
N GLY A 50 -3.26 10.18 -0.79
CA GLY A 50 -2.72 8.84 -1.01
C GLY A 50 -2.87 8.39 -2.46
N LEU A 51 -1.93 7.57 -2.94
CA LEU A 51 -2.01 6.96 -4.28
C LEU A 51 -1.55 5.50 -4.22
N THR A 52 -2.47 4.56 -4.42
CA THR A 52 -2.21 3.12 -4.22
C THR A 52 -2.61 2.29 -5.42
N THR A 53 -1.93 1.16 -5.65
CA THR A 53 -2.34 0.16 -6.66
C THR A 53 -3.46 -0.75 -6.17
N ARG A 54 -3.86 -0.64 -4.90
CA ARG A 54 -4.97 -1.41 -4.32
C ARG A 54 -6.25 -1.20 -5.14
N GLY A 55 -7.08 -2.24 -5.18
CA GLY A 55 -8.38 -2.22 -5.83
C GLY A 55 -9.48 -1.60 -4.97
N LEU A 56 -10.64 -1.39 -5.60
CA LEU A 56 -11.82 -0.74 -5.02
C LEU A 56 -12.29 -1.39 -3.71
N GLY A 57 -12.27 -2.72 -3.64
CA GLY A 57 -12.71 -3.49 -2.46
C GLY A 57 -11.87 -3.24 -1.19
N GLN A 58 -10.68 -2.65 -1.33
CA GLN A 58 -9.80 -2.30 -0.20
C GLN A 58 -9.95 -0.84 0.24
N SER A 59 -10.77 -0.03 -0.43
CA SER A 59 -10.82 1.42 -0.22
C SER A 59 -11.24 1.79 1.20
N THR A 60 -12.40 1.29 1.65
CA THR A 60 -12.92 1.53 3.00
C THR A 60 -11.95 1.06 4.06
N ARG A 61 -11.47 -0.19 3.96
CA ARG A 61 -10.55 -0.77 4.95
C ARG A 61 -9.23 0.00 5.04
N THR A 62 -8.68 0.43 3.91
CA THR A 62 -7.44 1.22 3.88
C THR A 62 -7.62 2.56 4.61
N ASN A 63 -8.74 3.25 4.35
CA ASN A 63 -9.01 4.53 4.99
C ASN A 63 -9.29 4.38 6.50
N GLU A 64 -9.98 3.31 6.92
CA GLU A 64 -10.13 2.98 8.34
C GLU A 64 -8.77 2.72 9.01
N GLN A 65 -7.91 1.93 8.37
CA GLN A 65 -6.58 1.61 8.88
C GLN A 65 -5.70 2.86 9.03
N LEU A 66 -5.75 3.79 8.07
CA LEU A 66 -5.03 5.07 8.19
C LEU A 66 -5.49 5.87 9.41
N LYS A 67 -6.81 5.91 9.65
CA LYS A 67 -7.37 6.60 10.82
C LYS A 67 -6.92 5.97 12.14
N THR A 68 -6.77 4.64 12.23
CA THR A 68 -6.30 4.01 13.48
C THR A 68 -4.87 4.37 13.86
N VAL A 69 -4.08 4.87 12.90
CA VAL A 69 -2.71 5.36 13.12
C VAL A 69 -2.60 6.89 13.05
N GLY A 70 -3.73 7.60 13.14
CA GLY A 70 -3.78 9.06 13.21
C GLY A 70 -3.55 9.78 11.89
N ILE A 71 -3.68 9.09 10.75
CA ILE A 71 -3.58 9.69 9.41
C ILE A 71 -4.99 9.88 8.84
N ASP A 72 -5.34 11.13 8.57
CA ASP A 72 -6.55 11.50 7.84
C ASP A 72 -6.19 12.31 6.59
N LEU A 73 -6.21 11.64 5.43
CA LEU A 73 -5.87 12.26 4.15
C LEU A 73 -7.00 13.09 3.57
N SER A 74 -8.23 13.01 4.10
CA SER A 74 -9.37 13.76 3.55
C SER A 74 -9.29 15.26 3.83
N ARG A 75 -8.54 15.68 4.85
CA ARG A 75 -8.52 17.07 5.36
C ARG A 75 -8.13 18.13 4.34
N THR A 76 -7.18 17.82 3.45
CA THR A 76 -6.68 18.77 2.44
C THR A 76 -6.62 18.18 1.04
N ALA A 77 -7.32 17.06 0.82
CA ALA A 77 -7.25 16.35 -0.45
C ALA A 77 -7.78 17.20 -1.62
N PRO A 78 -7.43 16.86 -2.88
CA PRO A 78 -7.88 17.62 -4.05
C PRO A 78 -9.39 17.69 -4.25
N ALA A 79 -10.14 16.72 -3.69
CA ALA A 79 -11.59 16.64 -3.73
C ALA A 79 -12.13 16.08 -2.40
N ASN A 80 -13.40 16.38 -2.09
CA ASN A 80 -14.05 15.89 -0.86
C ASN A 80 -15.01 14.73 -1.13
N GLU A 81 -15.49 14.64 -2.36
CA GLU A 81 -16.39 13.60 -2.87
C GLU A 81 -15.65 12.38 -3.41
N ASP A 82 -16.38 11.27 -3.52
CA ASP A 82 -15.89 10.09 -4.21
C ASP A 82 -15.91 10.32 -5.73
N ILE A 83 -14.79 10.07 -6.40
CA ILE A 83 -14.69 10.18 -7.86
C ILE A 83 -14.35 8.81 -8.44
N PHE A 84 -15.22 8.31 -9.32
CA PHE A 84 -15.02 7.05 -10.01
C PHE A 84 -14.88 7.26 -11.53
N PHE A 85 -13.88 6.62 -12.12
CA PHE A 85 -13.66 6.67 -13.57
C PHE A 85 -12.92 5.42 -14.07
N MET A 86 -12.87 5.26 -15.39
CA MET A 86 -12.21 4.11 -16.03
C MET A 86 -10.81 4.47 -16.51
N ASN A 87 -9.82 3.64 -16.14
CA ASN A 87 -8.44 3.70 -16.65
C ASN A 87 -7.98 2.31 -17.12
N GLY A 88 -8.77 1.68 -17.99
CA GLY A 88 -8.67 0.25 -18.31
C GLY A 88 -9.30 -0.66 -17.24
N ARG A 89 -9.23 -0.26 -15.96
CA ARG A 89 -10.04 -0.80 -14.85
C ARG A 89 -10.64 0.36 -14.05
N GLY A 90 -11.64 0.07 -13.22
CA GLY A 90 -12.27 1.06 -12.36
C GLY A 90 -11.28 1.63 -11.34
N VAL A 91 -11.15 2.96 -11.33
CA VAL A 91 -10.36 3.74 -10.39
C VAL A 91 -11.32 4.52 -9.49
N LEU A 92 -11.00 4.60 -8.20
CA LEU A 92 -11.80 5.34 -7.23
C LEU A 92 -10.90 6.24 -6.40
N PHE A 93 -11.25 7.51 -6.32
CA PHE A 93 -10.80 8.39 -5.27
C PHE A 93 -11.82 8.36 -4.13
N ARG A 94 -11.36 8.11 -2.90
CA ARG A 94 -12.21 8.10 -1.70
C ARG A 94 -11.40 8.42 -0.46
N GLY A 95 -11.90 9.33 0.37
CA GLY A 95 -11.30 9.65 1.68
C GLY A 95 -9.85 10.13 1.58
N GLY A 96 -9.52 10.90 0.54
CA GLY A 96 -8.16 11.41 0.30
C GLY A 96 -7.19 10.42 -0.35
N THR A 97 -7.65 9.24 -0.80
CA THR A 97 -6.78 8.24 -1.46
C THR A 97 -7.32 7.84 -2.84
N LEU A 98 -6.45 7.84 -3.84
CA LEU A 98 -6.73 7.31 -5.19
C LEU A 98 -6.32 5.83 -5.29
N PHE A 99 -7.30 4.96 -5.53
CA PHE A 99 -7.16 3.51 -5.68
C PHE A 99 -7.14 3.15 -7.16
N THR A 100 -5.96 2.83 -7.70
CA THR A 100 -5.77 2.68 -9.15
C THR A 100 -6.04 1.27 -9.67
N ALA A 101 -6.33 0.28 -8.82
CA ALA A 101 -6.62 -1.10 -9.23
C ALA A 101 -5.56 -1.69 -10.20
N ASN A 102 -4.28 -1.46 -9.88
CA ASN A 102 -3.11 -1.85 -10.69
C ASN A 102 -3.06 -1.24 -12.11
N THR A 103 -3.79 -0.16 -12.37
CA THR A 103 -3.70 0.60 -13.63
C THR A 103 -2.53 1.58 -13.61
N HIS A 104 -2.21 2.15 -14.78
CA HIS A 104 -1.12 3.09 -14.94
C HIS A 104 -1.29 4.33 -14.06
N LYS A 105 -0.44 4.49 -13.03
CA LYS A 105 -0.61 5.50 -11.98
C LYS A 105 -0.56 6.94 -12.48
N GLY A 106 0.31 7.26 -13.44
CA GLY A 106 0.44 8.62 -13.99
C GLY A 106 -0.86 9.08 -14.61
N LYS A 107 -1.30 8.37 -15.65
CA LYS A 107 -2.64 8.51 -16.22
C LYS A 107 -3.76 8.58 -15.19
N ALA A 108 -3.82 7.66 -14.22
CA ALA A 108 -4.86 7.66 -13.19
C ALA A 108 -4.85 8.96 -12.36
N LEU A 109 -3.68 9.38 -11.86
CA LEU A 109 -3.54 10.61 -11.08
C LEU A 109 -4.00 11.82 -11.87
N PHE A 110 -3.50 12.00 -13.09
CA PHE A 110 -3.82 13.19 -13.88
C PHE A 110 -5.26 13.19 -14.41
N THR A 111 -5.86 12.02 -14.67
CA THR A 111 -7.30 11.94 -14.96
C THR A 111 -8.10 12.38 -13.74
N PHE A 112 -7.75 11.88 -12.54
CA PHE A 112 -8.40 12.31 -11.30
C PHE A 112 -8.27 13.82 -11.04
N LEU A 113 -7.07 14.40 -11.25
CA LEU A 113 -6.86 15.84 -11.06
C LEU A 113 -7.73 16.69 -12.00
N ASP A 114 -7.90 16.25 -13.26
CA ASP A 114 -8.79 16.89 -14.23
C ASP A 114 -10.26 16.79 -13.77
N GLU A 115 -10.72 15.60 -13.36
CA GLU A 115 -12.10 15.37 -12.87
C GLU A 115 -12.39 16.15 -11.58
N ALA A 116 -11.40 16.29 -10.70
CA ALA A 116 -11.50 17.08 -9.47
C ALA A 116 -11.42 18.61 -9.73
N GLY A 117 -11.12 19.04 -10.95
CA GLY A 117 -10.86 20.45 -11.27
C GLY A 117 -9.66 21.02 -10.52
N TYR A 118 -8.71 20.18 -10.10
CA TYR A 118 -7.59 20.56 -9.24
C TYR A 118 -6.27 20.61 -10.03
N LYS A 119 -5.60 21.76 -9.99
CA LYS A 119 -4.33 21.97 -10.71
C LYS A 119 -3.17 22.24 -9.73
N PRO A 120 -2.33 21.23 -9.42
CA PRO A 120 -1.17 21.45 -8.55
C PRO A 120 -0.14 22.37 -9.22
N GLN A 121 0.47 23.24 -8.42
CA GLN A 121 1.62 24.05 -8.87
C GLN A 121 2.93 23.24 -8.92
N ARG A 122 3.02 22.18 -8.12
CA ARG A 122 4.13 21.23 -8.03
C ARG A 122 3.63 19.95 -7.39
N ILE A 123 4.24 18.83 -7.74
CA ILE A 123 4.00 17.54 -7.10
C ILE A 123 5.29 17.06 -6.41
N LEU A 124 5.19 16.73 -5.13
CA LEU A 124 6.17 15.94 -4.40
C LEU A 124 5.57 14.54 -4.23
N PHE A 125 6.20 13.51 -4.80
CA PHE A 125 5.70 12.14 -4.73
C PHE A 125 6.72 11.22 -4.07
N ILE A 126 6.26 10.48 -3.05
CA ILE A 126 7.09 9.58 -2.25
C ILE A 126 6.61 8.15 -2.47
N ASN A 127 7.52 7.24 -2.83
CA ASN A 127 7.20 5.82 -2.97
C ASN A 127 8.40 4.94 -2.64
N ASP A 128 8.18 3.70 -2.21
CA ASP A 128 9.25 2.73 -1.97
C ASP A 128 9.87 2.19 -3.27
N LYS A 129 9.10 2.22 -4.37
CA LYS A 129 9.52 1.67 -5.67
C LYS A 129 9.73 2.76 -6.70
N ARG A 130 10.94 2.82 -7.26
CA ARG A 130 11.29 3.72 -8.37
C ARG A 130 10.35 3.54 -9.57
N SER A 131 9.97 2.29 -9.89
CA SER A 131 9.04 1.97 -10.97
C SER A 131 7.64 2.57 -10.79
N HIS A 132 7.26 2.99 -9.58
CA HIS A 132 6.00 3.70 -9.34
C HIS A 132 6.14 5.22 -9.43
N ILE A 133 7.36 5.75 -9.31
CA ILE A 133 7.66 7.19 -9.38
C ILE A 133 7.74 7.65 -10.83
N LEU A 134 8.49 6.90 -11.66
CA LEU A 134 8.75 7.27 -13.06
C LEU A 134 7.47 7.52 -13.88
N PRO A 135 6.40 6.71 -13.78
CA PRO A 135 5.18 6.97 -14.55
C PRO A 135 4.46 8.25 -14.12
N ILE A 136 4.65 8.74 -12.89
CA ILE A 136 4.09 10.03 -12.44
C ILE A 136 4.92 11.18 -12.98
N GLU A 137 6.25 11.05 -12.91
CA GLU A 137 7.20 12.03 -13.42
C GLU A 137 6.98 12.30 -14.91
N GLU A 138 6.87 11.24 -15.72
CA GLU A 138 6.59 11.33 -17.15
C GLU A 138 5.29 12.12 -17.43
N TRP A 139 4.22 11.81 -16.71
CA TRP A 139 2.94 12.49 -16.90
C TRP A 139 2.97 13.93 -16.37
N ALA A 140 3.72 14.20 -15.31
CA ALA A 140 3.90 15.55 -14.79
C ALA A 140 4.66 16.42 -15.79
N ASP A 141 5.71 15.90 -16.43
CA ASP A 141 6.46 16.57 -17.48
C ASP A 141 5.57 16.88 -18.70
N GLN A 142 4.80 15.89 -19.18
CA GLN A 142 3.83 16.08 -20.28
C GLN A 142 2.77 17.16 -19.98
N ARG A 143 2.45 17.37 -18.70
CA ARG A 143 1.45 18.34 -18.24
C ARG A 143 2.07 19.67 -17.79
N GLY A 144 3.39 19.82 -17.88
CA GLY A 144 4.12 21.01 -17.42
C GLY A 144 3.99 21.25 -15.91
N VAL A 145 3.83 20.20 -15.11
CA VAL A 145 3.75 20.28 -13.65
C VAL A 145 5.12 19.95 -13.05
N PRO A 146 5.80 20.89 -12.36
CA PRO A 146 7.04 20.61 -11.67
C PRO A 146 6.92 19.41 -10.73
N PHE A 147 7.87 18.48 -10.80
CA PHE A 147 7.81 17.22 -10.08
C PHE A 147 9.10 16.95 -9.28
N ILE A 148 8.94 16.43 -8.08
CA ILE A 148 10.02 15.88 -7.26
C ILE A 148 9.60 14.48 -6.82
N GLY A 149 10.35 13.47 -7.25
CA GLY A 149 10.15 12.08 -6.84
C GLY A 149 11.16 11.65 -5.78
N LEU A 150 10.70 11.14 -4.64
CA LEU A 150 11.57 10.60 -3.59
C LEU A 150 11.33 9.10 -3.44
N ARG A 151 12.38 8.31 -3.67
CA ARG A 151 12.36 6.88 -3.36
C ARG A 151 12.68 6.65 -1.88
N TYR A 152 11.74 6.09 -1.13
CA TYR A 152 11.90 5.79 0.29
C TYR A 152 12.21 4.30 0.53
N GLY A 153 13.50 3.96 0.64
CA GLY A 153 13.99 2.57 0.73
C GLY A 153 14.16 2.00 2.15
N PHE A 154 13.54 2.58 3.18
CA PHE A 154 13.81 2.20 4.58
C PHE A 154 13.57 0.72 4.90
N LEU A 155 12.58 0.09 4.24
CA LEU A 155 12.25 -1.31 4.44
C LEU A 155 13.00 -2.28 3.52
N ASP A 156 13.90 -1.80 2.65
CA ASP A 156 14.57 -2.63 1.64
C ASP A 156 15.30 -3.83 2.26
N GLU A 157 16.10 -3.60 3.30
CA GLU A 157 16.84 -4.68 3.98
C GLU A 157 15.89 -5.62 4.74
N LYS A 158 14.79 -5.11 5.31
CA LYS A 158 13.79 -5.99 5.95
C LYS A 158 13.15 -6.92 4.92
N VAL A 159 12.81 -6.42 3.73
CA VAL A 159 12.24 -7.24 2.65
C VAL A 159 13.27 -8.24 2.13
N LYS A 160 14.52 -7.83 1.96
CA LYS A 160 15.61 -8.70 1.49
C LYS A 160 15.91 -9.85 2.45
N ASN A 161 15.75 -9.62 3.75
CA ASN A 161 16.02 -10.60 4.80
C ASN A 161 14.75 -11.36 5.26
N LEU A 162 13.70 -11.40 4.43
CA LEU A 162 12.47 -12.15 4.74
C LEU A 162 12.79 -13.64 4.98
N ASN A 163 12.42 -14.15 6.14
CA ASN A 163 12.59 -15.56 6.49
C ASN A 163 11.33 -16.35 6.08
N LEU A 164 11.49 -17.22 5.07
CA LEU A 164 10.39 -18.04 4.56
C LEU A 164 9.91 -19.09 5.56
N GLU A 165 10.80 -19.64 6.40
CA GLU A 165 10.42 -20.61 7.45
C GLU A 165 9.50 -19.96 8.48
N ILE A 166 9.80 -18.72 8.88
CA ILE A 166 8.95 -17.93 9.77
C ILE A 166 7.61 -17.62 9.11
N THR A 167 7.63 -17.22 7.83
CA THR A 167 6.41 -16.89 7.07
C THR A 167 5.47 -18.10 6.97
N GLU A 168 6.01 -19.30 6.75
CA GLU A 168 5.21 -20.54 6.66
C GLU A 168 4.51 -20.83 8.00
N ILE A 169 5.22 -20.70 9.12
CA ILE A 169 4.63 -20.87 10.45
C ILE A 169 3.54 -19.83 10.71
N GLN A 170 3.78 -18.56 10.34
CA GLN A 170 2.76 -17.50 10.46
C GLN A 170 1.52 -17.82 9.62
N TRP A 171 1.71 -18.39 8.43
CA TRP A 171 0.63 -18.80 7.54
C TRP A 171 -0.18 -19.97 8.09
N GLU A 172 0.47 -20.98 8.66
CA GLU A 172 -0.23 -22.10 9.31
C GLU A 172 -1.12 -21.67 10.49
N HIS A 173 -0.80 -20.54 11.12
CA HIS A 173 -1.58 -19.95 12.21
C HIS A 173 -2.46 -18.78 11.74
N PHE A 174 -2.75 -18.71 10.44
CA PHE A 174 -3.59 -17.67 9.86
C PHE A 174 -4.94 -17.57 10.58
N GLY A 175 -5.33 -16.35 10.96
CA GLY A 175 -6.43 -16.06 11.88
C GLY A 175 -5.96 -15.57 13.26
N HIS A 176 -4.75 -15.95 13.67
CA HIS A 176 -4.05 -15.37 14.83
C HIS A 176 -2.68 -14.84 14.38
N ILE A 177 -2.56 -13.53 14.19
CA ILE A 177 -1.34 -12.91 13.68
C ILE A 177 -0.20 -13.05 14.69
N LEU A 178 0.79 -13.87 14.35
CA LEU A 178 2.02 -14.07 15.11
C LEU A 178 3.10 -13.07 14.69
N SER A 179 3.86 -12.57 15.66
CA SER A 179 5.13 -11.89 15.43
C SER A 179 6.22 -12.88 14.97
N ASP A 180 7.30 -12.36 14.38
CA ASP A 180 8.46 -13.18 13.97
C ASP A 180 9.05 -13.95 15.17
N ALA A 181 9.06 -13.34 16.37
CA ALA A 181 9.55 -13.96 17.59
C ALA A 181 8.64 -15.10 18.08
N GLU A 182 7.31 -14.95 17.97
CA GLU A 182 6.36 -16.02 18.31
C GLU A 182 6.46 -17.20 17.34
N ALA A 183 6.54 -16.91 16.03
CA ALA A 183 6.73 -17.94 15.01
C ALA A 183 8.09 -18.65 15.15
N GLN A 184 9.15 -17.93 15.50
CA GLN A 184 10.46 -18.52 15.75
C GLN A 184 10.44 -19.52 16.92
N LYS A 185 9.79 -19.17 18.03
CA LYS A 185 9.63 -20.09 19.18
C LYS A 185 8.94 -21.39 18.77
N ILE A 186 7.88 -21.30 17.97
CA ILE A 186 7.16 -22.48 17.45
C ILE A 186 8.10 -23.31 16.55
N GLY A 187 8.91 -22.67 15.71
CA GLY A 187 9.90 -23.35 14.86
C GLY A 187 10.98 -24.09 15.66
N GLU A 188 11.49 -23.48 16.73
CA GLU A 188 12.46 -24.07 17.65
C GLU A 188 11.88 -25.28 18.39
N GLU A 189 10.65 -25.17 18.89
CA GLU A 189 9.93 -26.28 19.53
C GLU A 189 9.71 -27.47 18.60
N ARG A 190 9.39 -27.22 17.32
CA ARG A 190 9.26 -28.28 16.31
C ARG A 190 10.57 -29.02 16.08
N LYS A 191 11.69 -28.28 15.95
CA LYS A 191 13.03 -28.85 15.75
C LYS A 191 13.43 -29.75 16.92
N LEU A 192 13.17 -29.31 18.16
CA LEU A 192 13.42 -30.09 19.37
C LEU A 192 12.63 -31.40 19.42
N ARG A 193 11.39 -31.43 18.92
CA ARG A 193 10.55 -32.65 18.88
C ARG A 193 10.93 -33.63 17.78
N THR A 194 11.62 -33.16 16.73
CA THR A 194 12.04 -34.00 15.58
C THR A 194 13.47 -34.54 15.68
N CYS A 195 14.26 -34.10 16.67
CA CYS A 195 15.56 -34.70 16.96
C CYS A 195 15.38 -36.04 17.70
N PRO A 196 15.88 -37.17 17.17
CA PRO A 196 15.86 -38.43 17.92
C PRO A 196 16.71 -38.25 19.19
N ALA A 197 16.20 -38.72 20.33
CA ALA A 197 16.99 -38.83 21.54
C ALA A 197 18.20 -39.74 21.22
N GLY A 198 19.39 -39.17 21.31
CA GLY A 198 20.66 -39.88 21.13
C GLY A 198 20.92 -40.88 22.24
#